data_AF-A0A3B9QFB2-F1
#
_entry.id   AF-A0A3B9QFB2-F1
#
_cell.length_a   1.000
_cell.length_b   1.000
_cell.length_c   1.000
_cell.angle_alpha   90.00
_cell.angle_beta   90.00
_cell.angle_gamma   90.00
#
_symmetry.space_group_name_H-M   'P 1'
#
loop_
_entity.id
_entity.type
_entity.pdbx_description
1 polymer ?
#
loop_
_entity_poly.entity_id
_entity_poly.type
_entity_poly.pdbx_seq_one_letter_code
_entity_poly.pdbx_strand_id
1 'polypeptide(L)'
;MSLYYVQKFLFELNRDEDFQSRYAADRRGALAGFDLSDEEQRALTEPDIGLLFHIGVNGQILMHFAAFHSIEWQDYLQQMRDGIDTHGPVREGVYAVTGYEGVEAHSDRLGQTSNIEDGGN
;
A
#
# COMPACT_ATOMS: atom_id res chain seq x y z
N MET A 1 -2.87 6.58 -15.77
CA MET A 1 -3.65 5.63 -14.96
C MET A 1 -3.82 6.24 -13.59
N SER A 2 -4.93 5.97 -12.91
CA SER A 2 -5.31 6.73 -11.71
C SER A 2 -5.01 5.93 -10.45
N LEU A 3 -4.15 6.47 -9.57
CA LEU A 3 -3.90 6.03 -8.19
C LEU A 3 -5.19 5.68 -7.42
N TYR A 4 -6.32 6.25 -7.83
CA TYR A 4 -7.65 5.92 -7.33
C TYR A 4 -7.97 4.41 -7.34
N TYR A 5 -7.77 3.71 -8.45
CA TYR A 5 -8.18 2.30 -8.55
C TYR A 5 -7.32 1.38 -7.68
N VAL A 6 -6.02 1.68 -7.54
CA VAL A 6 -5.11 0.98 -6.63
C VAL A 6 -5.56 1.17 -5.17
N GLN A 7 -5.82 2.42 -4.76
CA GLN A 7 -6.28 2.70 -3.40
C GLN A 7 -7.65 2.10 -3.11
N LYS A 8 -8.57 2.13 -4.08
CA LYS A 8 -9.89 1.52 -3.96
C LYS A 8 -9.78 0.00 -3.78
N PHE A 9 -8.98 -0.67 -4.61
CA PHE A 9 -8.75 -2.11 -4.50
C PHE A 9 -8.21 -2.47 -3.11
N LEU A 10 -7.17 -1.78 -2.64
CA LEU A 10 -6.57 -2.05 -1.34
C LEU A 10 -7.53 -1.74 -0.18
N PHE A 11 -8.33 -0.67 -0.30
CA PHE A 11 -9.36 -0.35 0.69
C PHE A 11 -10.42 -1.45 0.81
N GLU A 12 -10.90 -1.98 -0.32
CA GLU A 12 -11.85 -3.10 -0.34
C GLU A 12 -11.20 -4.37 0.24
N LEU A 13 -9.97 -4.69 -0.17
CA LEU A 13 -9.23 -5.86 0.29
C LEU A 13 -8.99 -5.84 1.81
N ASN A 14 -8.68 -4.67 2.38
CA ASN A 14 -8.41 -4.55 3.81
C ASN A 14 -9.66 -4.66 4.69
N ARG A 15 -10.87 -4.70 4.12
CA ARG A 15 -12.14 -4.61 4.86
C ARG A 15 -13.11 -5.77 4.64
N ASP A 16 -12.96 -6.51 3.54
CA ASP A 16 -13.89 -7.56 3.14
C ASP A 16 -13.19 -8.93 3.13
N GLU A 17 -13.58 -9.81 4.06
CA GLU A 17 -13.03 -11.17 4.21
C GLU A 17 -13.34 -12.08 3.00
N ASP A 18 -14.50 -11.88 2.35
CA ASP A 18 -14.83 -12.62 1.13
C ASP A 18 -13.92 -12.17 -0.01
N PHE A 19 -13.63 -10.87 -0.10
CA PHE A 19 -12.72 -10.34 -1.09
C PHE A 19 -11.27 -10.75 -0.84
N GLN A 20 -10.83 -10.80 0.42
CA GLN A 20 -9.56 -11.38 0.83
C GLN A 20 -9.42 -12.83 0.40
N SER A 21 -10.47 -13.64 0.62
CA SER A 21 -10.49 -15.05 0.24
C SER A 21 -10.40 -15.22 -1.28
N ARG A 22 -11.10 -14.38 -2.05
CA ARG A 22 -11.04 -14.36 -3.53
C ARG A 22 -9.65 -13.97 -4.02
N TYR A 23 -9.06 -12.92 -3.45
CA TYR A 23 -7.72 -12.47 -3.78
C TYR A 23 -6.65 -13.51 -3.43
N ALA A 24 -6.77 -14.18 -2.28
CA ALA A 24 -5.85 -15.25 -1.90
C ALA A 24 -5.94 -16.47 -2.83
N ALA A 25 -7.14 -16.78 -3.35
CA ALA A 25 -7.36 -17.88 -4.29
C ALA A 25 -6.90 -17.56 -5.73
N ASP A 26 -7.16 -16.35 -6.22
CA ASP A 26 -6.74 -15.88 -7.54
C ASP A 26 -6.47 -14.37 -7.51
N ARG A 27 -5.21 -14.01 -7.27
CA ARG A 27 -4.79 -12.61 -7.18
C ARG A 27 -5.07 -11.85 -8.47
N ARG A 28 -4.81 -12.44 -9.63
CA ARG A 28 -4.97 -11.76 -10.93
C ARG A 28 -6.46 -11.64 -11.28
N GLY A 29 -7.25 -12.67 -10.99
CA GLY A 29 -8.70 -12.63 -11.14
C GLY A 29 -9.38 -11.59 -10.24
N ALA A 30 -8.89 -11.39 -9.03
CA ALA A 30 -9.44 -10.38 -8.10
C ALA A 30 -9.23 -8.93 -8.57
N LEU A 31 -8.25 -8.68 -9.46
CA LEU A 31 -8.03 -7.37 -10.08
C LEU A 31 -8.99 -7.09 -11.25
N ALA A 32 -9.75 -8.09 -11.71
CA ALA A 32 -10.68 -7.91 -12.81
C ALA A 32 -11.77 -6.88 -12.46
N GLY A 33 -11.94 -5.88 -13.32
CA GLY A 33 -12.91 -4.80 -13.11
C GLY A 33 -12.32 -3.52 -12.52
N PHE A 34 -11.05 -3.51 -12.14
CA PHE A 34 -10.29 -2.30 -11.83
C PHE A 34 -9.50 -1.84 -13.06
N ASP A 35 -9.53 -0.55 -13.37
CA ASP A 35 -8.75 0.03 -14.47
C ASP A 35 -7.31 0.26 -13.99
N LEU A 36 -6.53 -0.82 -14.03
CA LEU A 36 -5.15 -0.89 -13.55
C LEU A 36 -4.20 -1.16 -14.72
N SER A 37 -3.09 -0.43 -14.76
CA SER A 37 -1.96 -0.71 -15.64
C SER A 37 -1.27 -2.02 -15.30
N ASP A 38 -0.45 -2.51 -16.23
CA ASP A 38 0.36 -3.71 -15.99
C ASP A 38 1.33 -3.55 -14.79
N GLU A 39 1.86 -2.33 -14.59
CA GLU A 39 2.73 -2.00 -13.44
C GLU A 39 1.97 -2.12 -12.12
N GLU A 40 0.76 -1.54 -12.03
CA GLU A 40 -0.08 -1.60 -10.83
C GLU A 40 -0.59 -3.01 -10.55
N GLN A 41 -1.01 -3.75 -11.58
CA GLN A 41 -1.43 -5.14 -11.42
C GLN A 41 -0.28 -6.00 -10.90
N ARG A 42 0.93 -5.81 -11.43
CA ARG A 42 2.11 -6.51 -10.95
C ARG A 42 2.38 -6.19 -9.48
N ALA A 43 2.37 -4.91 -9.12
CA ALA A 43 2.60 -4.45 -7.75
C ALA A 43 1.61 -5.08 -6.76
N LEU A 44 0.34 -5.21 -7.15
CA LEU A 44 -0.70 -5.84 -6.33
C LEU A 44 -0.55 -7.36 -6.27
N THR A 45 -0.22 -8.04 -7.37
CA THR A 45 -0.10 -9.51 -7.37
C THR A 45 1.19 -10.05 -6.75
N GLU A 46 2.29 -9.31 -6.83
CA GLU A 46 3.62 -9.61 -6.26
C GLU A 46 3.84 -9.02 -4.85
N PRO A 47 2.77 -8.68 -4.14
CA PRO A 47 2.72 -7.64 -3.09
C PRO A 47 3.98 -6.76 -2.96
N ASP A 48 4.28 -5.99 -4.01
CA ASP A 48 5.46 -5.13 -4.06
C ASP A 48 5.19 -3.83 -3.30
N ILE A 49 5.52 -3.81 -2.00
CA ILE A 49 5.32 -2.67 -1.12
C ILE A 49 6.08 -1.44 -1.62
N GLY A 50 7.30 -1.62 -2.13
CA GLY A 50 8.14 -0.54 -2.61
C GLY A 50 7.54 0.15 -3.84
N LEU A 51 7.08 -0.63 -4.80
CA LEU A 51 6.43 -0.10 -6.00
C LEU A 51 5.06 0.53 -5.69
N LEU A 52 4.25 -0.08 -4.83
CA LEU A 52 2.97 0.49 -4.40
C LEU A 52 3.17 1.85 -3.69
N PHE A 53 4.19 1.94 -2.83
CA PHE A 53 4.54 3.20 -2.19
C PHE A 53 5.00 4.26 -3.20
N HIS A 54 5.88 3.86 -4.13
CA HIS A 54 6.36 4.72 -5.20
C HIS A 54 5.22 5.26 -6.09
N ILE A 55 4.20 4.45 -6.38
CA ILE A 55 3.01 4.87 -7.14
C ILE A 55 2.20 5.93 -6.38
N GLY A 56 2.29 5.96 -5.04
CA GLY A 56 1.61 6.96 -4.22
C GLY A 56 0.52 6.42 -3.30
N VAL A 57 0.48 5.11 -3.07
CA VAL A 57 -0.48 4.50 -2.14
C VAL A 57 -0.25 5.06 -0.73
N ASN A 58 -1.35 5.39 -0.04
CA ASN A 58 -1.31 5.86 1.33
C ASN A 58 -0.71 4.78 2.27
N GLY A 59 0.24 5.18 3.13
CA GLY A 59 0.93 4.27 4.03
C GLY A 59 0.03 3.52 5.03
N GLN A 60 -1.11 4.08 5.45
CA GLN A 60 -2.06 3.37 6.33
C GLN A 60 -2.72 2.20 5.60
N ILE A 61 -3.21 2.44 4.38
CA ILE A 61 -3.81 1.40 3.53
C ILE A 61 -2.76 0.33 3.18
N LEU A 62 -1.54 0.78 2.88
CA LEU A 62 -0.43 -0.10 2.53
C LEU A 62 0.04 -0.96 3.72
N MET A 63 0.02 -0.41 4.93
CA MET A 63 0.35 -1.14 6.16
C MET A 63 -0.61 -2.32 6.40
N HIS A 64 -1.91 -2.12 6.23
CA HIS A 64 -2.88 -3.22 6.35
C HIS A 64 -2.68 -4.30 5.26
N PHE A 65 -2.32 -3.89 4.04
CA PHE A 65 -2.00 -4.82 2.97
C PHE A 65 -0.73 -5.64 3.27
N ALA A 66 0.30 -5.00 3.82
CA ALA A 66 1.51 -5.67 4.28
C ALA A 66 1.19 -6.68 5.39
N ALA A 67 0.37 -6.30 6.37
CA ALA A 67 -0.10 -7.18 7.43
C ALA A 67 -0.90 -8.39 6.89
N PHE A 68 -1.78 -8.16 5.90
CA PHE A 68 -2.50 -9.23 5.20
C PHE A 68 -1.54 -10.25 4.55
N HIS A 69 -0.42 -9.77 4.03
CA HIS A 69 0.65 -10.60 3.46
C HIS A 69 1.65 -11.15 4.47
N SER A 70 1.40 -10.99 5.78
CA SER A 70 2.32 -11.38 6.85
C SER A 70 3.73 -10.78 6.72
N ILE A 71 3.81 -9.57 6.16
CA ILE A 71 5.04 -8.79 6.11
C ILE A 71 5.20 -8.08 7.45
N GLU A 72 6.29 -8.39 8.15
CA GLU A 72 6.60 -7.78 9.44
C GLU A 72 6.90 -6.28 9.29
N TRP A 73 6.67 -5.52 10.36
CA TRP A 73 6.83 -4.07 10.36
C TRP A 73 8.21 -3.60 9.87
N GLN A 74 9.29 -4.27 10.30
CA GLN A 74 10.64 -3.91 9.88
C GLN A 74 10.87 -4.15 8.39
N ASP A 75 10.31 -5.25 7.86
CA ASP A 75 10.41 -5.59 6.44
C ASP A 75 9.56 -4.65 5.58
N TYR A 76 8.37 -4.25 6.07
CA TYR A 76 7.55 -3.23 5.44
C TYR A 76 8.32 -1.92 5.28
N LEU A 77 8.91 -1.42 6.37
CA LEU A 77 9.72 -0.20 6.35
C LEU A 77 10.94 -0.33 5.43
N GLN A 78 11.58 -1.50 5.37
CA GLN A 78 12.70 -1.74 4.47
C GLN A 78 12.27 -1.73 3.00
N GLN A 79 11.19 -2.42 2.65
CA GLN A 79 10.68 -2.45 1.29
C GLN A 79 10.25 -1.05 0.80
N MET A 80 9.73 -0.20 1.68
CA MET A 80 9.47 1.20 1.34
C MET A 80 10.75 1.97 1.00
N ARG A 81 11.84 1.78 1.76
CA ARG A 81 13.17 2.38 1.44
C ARG A 81 13.67 1.89 0.10
N ASP A 82 13.70 0.57 -0.07
CA ASP A 82 14.20 -0.08 -1.29
C ASP A 82 13.39 0.34 -2.51
N GLY A 83 12.08 0.57 -2.35
CA GLY A 83 11.21 1.09 -3.40
C GLY A 83 11.58 2.49 -3.85
N ILE A 84 11.90 3.40 -2.92
CA ILE A 84 12.36 4.75 -3.26
C ILE A 84 13.74 4.72 -3.93
N ASP A 85 14.65 3.87 -3.45
CA ASP A 85 15.98 3.72 -4.04
C ASP A 85 15.91 3.12 -5.45
N THR A 86 14.98 2.19 -5.69
CA THR A 86 14.84 1.46 -6.96
C THR A 86 14.02 2.22 -8.00
N HIS A 87 12.89 2.81 -7.59
CA HIS A 87 11.93 3.41 -8.51
C HIS A 87 11.97 4.95 -8.49
N GLY A 88 12.59 5.55 -7.48
CA GLY A 88 12.65 7.01 -7.29
C GLY A 88 11.56 7.55 -6.37
N PRO A 89 11.41 8.89 -6.29
CA PRO A 89 10.48 9.52 -5.37
C PRO A 89 9.02 9.15 -5.69
N VAL A 90 8.15 9.28 -4.69
CA VAL A 90 6.71 9.00 -4.83
C VAL A 90 6.10 9.86 -5.94
N ARG A 91 5.40 9.22 -6.89
CA ARG A 91 4.86 9.84 -8.10
C ARG A 91 3.60 10.68 -7.84
N GLU A 92 2.67 10.17 -7.03
CA GLU A 92 1.36 10.78 -6.81
C GLU A 92 0.92 10.70 -5.34
N GLY A 93 -0.21 11.34 -5.01
CA GLY A 93 -0.81 11.28 -3.67
C GLY A 93 -0.19 12.25 -2.66
N VAL A 94 -0.48 12.02 -1.38
CA VAL A 94 -0.13 12.96 -0.29
C VAL A 94 1.39 13.16 -0.18
N TYR A 95 2.17 12.10 -0.41
CA TYR A 95 3.64 12.15 -0.27
C TYR A 95 4.34 12.89 -1.41
N ALA A 96 3.76 12.92 -2.61
CA ALA A 96 4.26 13.77 -3.69
C ALA A 96 4.09 15.26 -3.36
N VAL A 97 3.01 15.61 -2.64
CA VAL A 97 2.69 17.01 -2.28
C VAL A 97 3.49 17.51 -1.08
N THR A 98 3.70 16.68 -0.06
CA THR A 98 4.42 17.09 1.17
C THR A 98 5.94 16.95 1.09
N GLY A 99 6.44 16.25 0.08
CA GLY A 99 7.81 15.74 0.06
C GLY A 99 7.93 14.54 0.99
N TYR A 100 8.57 13.47 0.52
CA TYR A 100 8.87 12.32 1.34
C TYR A 100 10.05 12.64 2.27
N GLU A 101 9.79 12.71 3.58
CA GLU A 101 10.78 13.09 4.61
C GLU A 101 11.63 11.89 5.12
N GLY A 102 11.54 10.74 4.47
CA GLY A 102 12.22 9.50 4.88
C GLY A 102 11.35 8.54 5.68
N VAL A 103 11.79 7.27 5.78
CA VAL A 103 11.03 6.21 6.45
C VAL A 103 10.87 6.45 7.94
N GLU A 104 11.86 7.04 8.64
CA GLU A 104 11.77 7.27 10.10
C GLU A 104 10.64 8.25 10.45
N ALA A 105 10.64 9.45 9.84
CA ALA A 105 9.57 10.44 10.03
C ALA A 105 8.20 9.93 9.54
N HIS A 106 8.18 9.01 8.57
CA HIS A 106 6.96 8.36 8.11
C HIS A 106 6.44 7.30 9.10
N SER A 107 7.34 6.46 9.63
CA SER A 107 7.06 5.48 10.68
C SER A 107 6.46 6.16 11.91
N ASP A 108 7.03 7.28 12.34
CA ASP A 108 6.52 8.05 13.49
C ASP A 108 5.11 8.58 13.24
N ARG A 109 4.82 9.05 12.02
CA ARG A 109 3.48 9.49 11.63
C ARG A 109 2.49 8.33 11.61
N LEU A 110 2.86 7.19 11.03
CA LEU A 110 2.01 6.00 10.99
C LEU A 110 1.68 5.50 12.41
N GLY A 111 2.70 5.40 13.28
CA GLY A 111 2.52 5.02 14.68
C GLY A 111 1.62 6.00 15.45
N GLN A 112 1.70 7.30 15.16
CA GLN A 112 0.78 8.29 15.72
C GLN A 112 -0.65 8.11 15.21
N THR A 113 -0.86 7.89 13.91
CA THR A 113 -2.21 7.65 13.35
C THR A 113 -2.84 6.35 13.84
N SER A 114 -2.08 5.26 13.94
CA SER A 114 -2.60 3.98 14.46
C SER A 114 -3.07 4.12 15.92
N ASN A 115 -2.34 4.89 16.75
CA ASN A 115 -2.76 5.19 18.11
C ASN A 115 -4.00 6.09 18.21
N ILE A 116 -4.33 6.85 17.16
CA ILE A 116 -5.54 7.70 17.11
C ILE A 116 -6.76 6.87 16.69
N GLU A 117 -6.59 5.89 15.80
CA GLU A 117 -7.69 5.03 15.31
C GLU A 117 -8.18 4.03 16.37
N ASP A 118 -7.33 3.66 17.35
CA ASP A 118 -7.68 2.78 18.49
C ASP A 118 -8.33 3.56 19.66
N GLY A 119 -8.53 4.88 19.51
CA GLY A 119 -9.06 5.79 20.53
C GLY A 119 -10.53 6.21 20.33
N GLY A 120 -11.30 5.49 19.52
CA GLY A 120 -12.71 5.80 19.23
C GLY A 120 -13.69 4.82 19.87
N ASN A 121 -14.16 5.13 21.09
CA ASN A 121 -15.32 4.50 21.71
C ASN A 121 -16.63 5.12 21.22
#